data_AF-A0A0K9PNB7-F1
#
_entry.id   AF-A0A0K9PNB7-F1
#
_cell.length_a   1.000
_cell.length_b   1.000
_cell.length_c   1.000
_cell.angle_alpha   90.00
_cell.angle_beta   90.00
_cell.angle_gamma   90.00
#
_symmetry.space_group_name_H-M   'P 1'
#
loop_
_entity.id
_entity.type
_entity.pdbx_description
1 polymer ?
#
loop_
_entity_poly.entity_id
_entity_poly.type
_entity_poly.pdbx_seq_one_letter_code
_entity_poly.pdbx_strand_id
1 'polypeptide(L)'
;MSVSERVAAERGENLGESVGYKVRLEGVKGRDTRLLFCTTGILLRRLLVDRSLKGVTHVVVDEIHERGMNEDFLLIVLKELLPHRPDLKLILMSATLNAELFSSYFAGAPMLHIPGFTYPVRVHYLETILDMTGHRLTMYNQIDDFGKEKAWKMQKQALRKRKSKIVSAVEDALHTADFREYNLSTRESLTCWNPDSIGFNLIESVLVHICRKQRQGAVLVFMTGWDEINSLKDQLQAHPLLGDPNKVLLLACHGSMPSSEQRLIFDKPEDGVRKIVLATNMAETSITINDVVFVVDCGKAKETSYDALNNTPCLLPSWISKASARQ
;
A
#
# COMPACT_ATOMS: atom_id res chain seq x y z
N MET A 1 -7.06 -4.06 -13.85
CA MET A 1 -7.80 -5.34 -13.97
C MET A 1 -7.97 -5.90 -12.56
N SER A 2 -9.19 -6.18 -12.11
CA SER A 2 -9.42 -6.79 -10.78
C SER A 2 -9.01 -8.27 -10.77
N VAL A 3 -8.84 -8.86 -9.58
CA VAL A 3 -8.50 -10.30 -9.46
C VAL A 3 -9.52 -11.18 -10.20
N SER A 4 -10.81 -10.89 -10.05
CA SER A 4 -11.86 -11.65 -10.73
C SER A 4 -11.82 -11.52 -12.26
N GLU A 5 -11.56 -10.31 -12.78
CA GLU A 5 -11.39 -10.06 -14.22
C GLU A 5 -10.17 -10.82 -14.75
N ARG A 6 -9.07 -10.82 -13.99
CA ARG A 6 -7.84 -11.50 -14.35
C ARG A 6 -8.03 -13.02 -14.43
N VAL A 7 -8.68 -13.62 -13.44
CA VAL A 7 -8.92 -15.07 -13.42
C VAL A 7 -9.90 -15.48 -14.53
N ALA A 8 -10.92 -14.66 -14.84
CA ALA A 8 -11.78 -14.91 -15.99
C ALA A 8 -11.01 -14.85 -17.32
N ALA A 9 -10.16 -13.83 -17.50
CA ALA A 9 -9.33 -13.66 -18.68
C ALA A 9 -8.33 -14.81 -18.88
N GLU A 10 -7.66 -15.27 -17.80
CA GLU A 10 -6.75 -16.43 -17.86
C GLU A 10 -7.46 -17.74 -18.23
N ARG A 11 -8.78 -17.81 -18.01
CA ARG A 11 -9.62 -18.94 -18.43
C ARG A 11 -10.21 -18.78 -19.83
N GLY A 12 -10.03 -17.62 -20.47
CA GLY A 12 -10.64 -17.30 -21.76
C GLY A 12 -12.16 -17.10 -21.69
N GLU A 13 -12.69 -16.73 -20.54
CA GLU A 13 -14.13 -16.58 -20.28
C GLU A 13 -14.48 -15.12 -19.90
N ASN A 14 -15.75 -14.74 -20.04
CA ASN A 14 -16.23 -13.46 -19.51
C ASN A 14 -16.60 -13.57 -18.02
N LEU A 15 -16.54 -12.45 -17.31
CA LEU A 15 -17.11 -12.37 -15.96
C LEU A 15 -18.61 -12.71 -15.96
N GLY A 16 -19.02 -13.49 -14.97
CA GLY A 16 -20.39 -13.98 -14.84
C GLY A 16 -20.61 -15.37 -15.41
N GLU A 17 -19.65 -15.92 -16.17
CA GLU A 17 -19.61 -17.33 -16.54
C GLU A 17 -19.16 -18.16 -15.32
N SER A 18 -18.01 -18.86 -15.38
CA SER A 18 -17.56 -19.67 -14.23
C SER A 18 -16.99 -18.82 -13.08
N VAL A 19 -16.54 -17.59 -13.37
CA VAL A 19 -15.94 -16.65 -12.42
C VAL A 19 -16.83 -15.42 -12.27
N GLY A 20 -17.11 -15.02 -11.03
CA GLY A 20 -17.87 -13.81 -10.73
C GLY A 20 -17.29 -13.07 -9.53
N TYR A 21 -17.87 -11.90 -9.25
CA TYR A 21 -17.56 -11.14 -8.04
C TYR A 21 -18.79 -10.51 -7.40
N LYS A 22 -18.70 -10.22 -6.11
CA LYS A 22 -19.70 -9.46 -5.37
C LYS A 22 -19.05 -8.50 -4.39
N VAL A 23 -19.30 -7.21 -4.58
CA VAL A 23 -18.93 -6.15 -3.64
C VAL A 23 -20.19 -5.41 -3.17
N ARG A 24 -20.02 -4.35 -2.38
CA ARG A 24 -21.16 -3.54 -1.93
C ARG A 24 -21.79 -2.85 -3.15
N LEU A 25 -23.12 -2.95 -3.29
CA LEU A 25 -23.94 -2.38 -4.39
C LEU A 25 -23.69 -2.93 -5.79
N GLU A 26 -22.54 -3.55 -6.06
CA GLU A 26 -22.17 -4.05 -7.38
C GLU A 26 -21.85 -5.55 -7.36
N GLY A 27 -21.97 -6.23 -8.48
CA GLY A 27 -21.42 -7.56 -8.67
C GLY A 27 -22.00 -8.28 -9.87
N VAL A 28 -21.21 -9.20 -10.40
CA VAL A 28 -21.55 -10.02 -11.56
C VAL A 28 -21.52 -11.48 -11.14
N LYS A 29 -22.66 -12.16 -11.29
CA LYS A 29 -22.83 -13.58 -11.01
C LYS A 29 -23.87 -14.16 -11.98
N GLY A 30 -23.52 -15.21 -12.70
CA GLY A 30 -24.42 -15.98 -13.54
C GLY A 30 -24.90 -17.27 -12.86
N ARG A 31 -25.63 -18.09 -13.63
CA ARG A 31 -26.11 -19.41 -13.17
C ARG A 31 -24.95 -20.41 -13.03
N ASP A 32 -23.95 -20.28 -13.90
CA ASP A 32 -22.81 -21.19 -13.97
C ASP A 32 -21.60 -20.75 -13.14
N THR A 33 -21.74 -19.67 -12.35
CA THR A 33 -20.65 -19.16 -11.51
C THR A 33 -20.30 -20.14 -10.41
N ARG A 34 -19.05 -20.65 -10.46
CA ARG A 34 -18.47 -21.62 -9.54
C ARG A 34 -17.45 -20.99 -8.60
N LEU A 35 -16.77 -19.95 -9.05
CA LEU A 35 -15.83 -19.16 -8.25
C LEU A 35 -16.38 -17.74 -8.07
N LEU A 36 -16.60 -17.33 -6.83
CA LEU A 36 -17.12 -16.00 -6.51
C LEU A 36 -16.14 -15.27 -5.61
N PHE A 37 -15.51 -14.22 -6.14
CA PHE A 37 -14.74 -13.28 -5.34
C PHE A 37 -15.68 -12.35 -4.59
N CYS A 38 -15.49 -12.12 -3.30
CA CYS A 38 -16.28 -11.14 -2.58
C CYS A 38 -15.51 -10.53 -1.43
N THR A 39 -15.89 -9.31 -1.03
CA THR A 39 -15.30 -8.71 0.16
C THR A 39 -15.81 -9.42 1.42
N THR A 40 -14.99 -9.40 2.47
CA THR A 40 -15.29 -9.98 3.79
C THR A 40 -16.69 -9.59 4.30
N GLY A 41 -17.06 -8.31 4.14
CA GLY A 41 -18.37 -7.81 4.54
C GLY A 41 -19.56 -8.42 3.78
N ILE A 42 -19.39 -8.80 2.50
CA ILE A 42 -20.44 -9.50 1.74
C ILE A 42 -20.63 -10.92 2.26
N LEU A 43 -19.54 -11.62 2.57
CA LEU A 43 -19.61 -12.97 3.14
C LEU A 43 -20.23 -12.97 4.55
N LEU A 44 -19.83 -12.02 5.41
CA LEU A 44 -20.45 -11.82 6.72
C LEU A 44 -21.95 -11.56 6.62
N ARG A 45 -22.37 -10.72 5.66
CA ARG A 45 -23.80 -10.46 5.43
C ARG A 45 -24.54 -11.71 4.96
N ARG A 46 -23.91 -12.56 4.14
CA ARG A 46 -24.48 -13.85 3.75
C ARG A 46 -24.65 -14.78 4.95
N LEU A 47 -23.66 -14.84 5.84
CA LEU A 47 -23.71 -15.65 7.06
C LEU A 47 -24.83 -15.23 8.03
N LEU A 48 -25.26 -13.96 8.01
CA LEU A 48 -26.43 -13.51 8.78
C LEU A 48 -27.75 -14.15 8.30
N VAL A 49 -27.87 -14.40 7.00
CA VAL A 49 -29.08 -14.98 6.38
C VAL A 49 -28.99 -16.50 6.29
N ASP A 50 -27.83 -17.01 5.87
CA ASP A 50 -27.52 -18.43 5.72
C ASP A 50 -26.29 -18.77 6.57
N ARG A 51 -26.56 -19.05 7.84
CA ARG A 51 -25.53 -19.42 8.83
C ARG A 51 -24.74 -20.66 8.45
N SER A 52 -25.33 -21.53 7.63
CA SER A 52 -24.69 -22.75 7.20
C SER A 52 -23.83 -22.59 5.95
N LEU A 53 -23.97 -21.52 5.17
CA LEU A 53 -23.41 -21.40 3.81
C LEU A 53 -23.80 -22.57 2.89
N LYS A 54 -25.11 -22.81 2.71
CA LYS A 54 -25.61 -23.85 1.82
C LYS A 54 -25.12 -23.62 0.39
N GLY A 55 -24.73 -24.71 -0.27
CA GLY A 55 -24.20 -24.70 -1.63
C GLY A 55 -22.77 -24.18 -1.76
N VAL A 56 -22.11 -23.78 -0.67
CA VAL A 56 -20.68 -23.47 -0.65
C VAL A 56 -19.92 -24.70 -0.18
N THR A 57 -18.89 -25.08 -0.94
CA THR A 57 -18.02 -26.22 -0.64
C THR A 57 -16.67 -25.77 -0.08
N HIS A 58 -16.17 -24.62 -0.53
CA HIS A 58 -14.89 -24.05 -0.12
C HIS A 58 -15.04 -22.57 0.20
N VAL A 59 -14.43 -22.13 1.29
CA VAL A 59 -14.22 -20.72 1.60
C VAL A 59 -12.72 -20.49 1.61
N VAL A 60 -12.27 -19.53 0.80
CA VAL A 60 -10.88 -19.07 0.78
C VAL A 60 -10.87 -17.67 1.37
N VAL A 61 -10.15 -17.49 2.48
CA VAL A 61 -9.93 -16.17 3.08
C VAL A 61 -8.52 -15.74 2.70
N ASP A 62 -8.45 -14.72 1.87
CA ASP A 62 -7.19 -14.15 1.38
C ASP A 62 -6.70 -13.02 2.29
N GLU A 63 -5.42 -12.68 2.17
CA GLU A 63 -4.78 -11.53 2.85
C GLU A 63 -5.02 -11.44 4.36
N ILE A 64 -5.10 -12.58 5.04
CA ILE A 64 -5.39 -12.65 6.49
C ILE A 64 -4.33 -11.92 7.35
N HIS A 65 -3.17 -11.62 6.79
CA HIS A 65 -2.09 -10.92 7.47
C HIS A 65 -2.35 -9.43 7.66
N GLU A 66 -3.30 -8.83 6.95
CA GLU A 66 -3.70 -7.44 7.16
C GLU A 66 -4.43 -7.25 8.51
N ARG A 67 -4.92 -8.33 9.14
CA ARG A 67 -5.57 -8.32 10.47
C ARG A 67 -6.70 -7.30 10.59
N GLY A 68 -7.46 -7.09 9.51
CA GLY A 68 -8.62 -6.23 9.53
C GLY A 68 -9.71 -6.75 10.49
N MET A 69 -10.50 -5.84 11.03
CA MET A 69 -11.52 -6.17 12.04
C MET A 69 -12.56 -7.17 11.52
N ASN A 70 -12.96 -7.03 10.24
CA ASN A 70 -13.96 -7.91 9.65
C ASN A 70 -13.36 -9.30 9.34
N GLU A 71 -12.08 -9.35 8.98
CA GLU A 71 -11.33 -10.55 8.67
C GLU A 71 -11.18 -11.39 9.94
N ASP A 72 -10.69 -10.78 11.04
CA ASP A 72 -10.58 -11.43 12.34
C ASP A 72 -11.96 -11.91 12.83
N PHE A 73 -13.02 -11.11 12.67
CA PHE A 73 -14.38 -11.52 13.02
C PHE A 73 -14.91 -12.67 12.15
N LEU A 74 -14.64 -12.64 10.85
CA LEU A 74 -15.00 -13.72 9.93
C LEU A 74 -14.30 -15.03 10.33
N LEU A 75 -13.04 -14.98 10.73
CA LEU A 75 -12.29 -16.17 11.18
C LEU A 75 -12.93 -16.79 12.43
N ILE A 76 -13.42 -15.98 13.38
CA ILE A 76 -14.17 -16.47 14.55
C ILE A 76 -15.43 -17.22 14.10
N VAL A 77 -16.25 -16.60 13.23
CA VAL A 77 -17.50 -17.19 12.76
C VAL A 77 -17.26 -18.49 11.97
N LEU A 78 -16.24 -18.51 11.10
CA LEU A 78 -15.90 -19.70 10.33
C LEU A 78 -15.37 -20.84 11.22
N LYS A 79 -14.57 -20.51 12.24
CA LYS A 79 -14.09 -21.51 13.22
C LYS A 79 -15.24 -22.19 13.96
N GLU A 80 -16.28 -21.44 14.34
CA GLU A 80 -17.49 -22.01 14.98
C GLU A 80 -18.37 -22.82 14.00
N LEU A 81 -18.34 -22.46 12.71
CA LEU A 81 -19.11 -23.14 11.67
C LEU A 81 -18.52 -24.50 11.29
N LEU A 82 -17.18 -24.64 11.25
CA LEU A 82 -16.50 -25.85 10.78
C LEU A 82 -16.96 -27.16 11.48
N PRO A 83 -17.12 -27.22 12.82
CA PRO A 83 -17.66 -28.41 13.49
C PRO A 83 -19.08 -28.80 13.04
N HIS A 84 -19.89 -27.83 12.60
CA HIS A 84 -21.27 -28.03 12.14
C HIS A 84 -21.37 -28.34 10.64
N ARG A 85 -20.31 -28.05 9.86
CA ARG A 85 -20.21 -28.30 8.42
C ARG A 85 -18.89 -29.03 8.10
N PRO A 86 -18.76 -30.32 8.43
CA PRO A 86 -17.52 -31.09 8.21
C PRO A 86 -17.17 -31.25 6.72
N ASP A 87 -18.15 -31.04 5.84
CA ASP A 87 -17.99 -31.03 4.39
C ASP A 87 -17.37 -29.71 3.85
N LEU A 88 -17.46 -28.62 4.61
CA LEU A 88 -16.92 -27.32 4.21
C LEU A 88 -15.40 -27.30 4.38
N LYS A 89 -14.69 -26.87 3.34
CA LYS A 89 -13.24 -26.65 3.39
C LYS A 89 -12.92 -25.17 3.57
N LEU A 90 -12.06 -24.87 4.54
CA LEU A 90 -11.52 -23.53 4.76
C LEU A 90 -10.06 -23.49 4.34
N ILE A 91 -9.71 -22.52 3.50
CA ILE A 91 -8.33 -22.24 3.09
C ILE A 91 -8.02 -20.81 3.52
N LEU A 92 -6.90 -20.65 4.22
CA LEU A 92 -6.41 -19.35 4.68
C LEU A 92 -5.13 -19.01 3.91
N MET A 93 -5.09 -17.86 3.26
CA MET A 93 -3.95 -17.41 2.46
C MET A 93 -3.32 -16.17 3.10
N SER A 94 -1.99 -16.15 3.15
CA SER A 94 -1.18 -15.08 3.74
C SER A 94 0.10 -14.92 2.93
N ALA A 95 0.47 -13.68 2.60
CA ALA A 95 1.76 -13.37 2.01
C ALA A 95 2.92 -13.32 3.03
N THR A 96 2.63 -13.16 4.33
CA THR A 96 3.66 -12.98 5.36
C THR A 96 3.90 -14.23 6.21
N LEU A 97 5.09 -14.27 6.84
CA LEU A 97 5.66 -15.41 7.57
C LEU A 97 4.95 -15.80 8.88
N ASN A 98 3.86 -15.16 9.29
CA ASN A 98 3.20 -15.49 10.57
C ASN A 98 2.07 -16.53 10.39
N ALA A 99 2.31 -17.58 9.61
CA ALA A 99 1.33 -18.62 9.33
C ALA A 99 1.06 -19.51 10.57
N GLU A 100 2.04 -19.64 11.46
CA GLU A 100 1.98 -20.45 12.67
C GLU A 100 0.90 -19.95 13.64
N LEU A 101 0.69 -18.63 13.71
CA LEU A 101 -0.37 -18.04 14.52
C LEU A 101 -1.75 -18.52 14.06
N PHE A 102 -2.00 -18.56 12.75
CA PHE A 102 -3.28 -19.02 12.21
C PHE A 102 -3.43 -20.54 12.32
N SER A 103 -2.35 -21.29 12.07
CA SER A 103 -2.35 -22.75 12.25
C SER A 103 -2.71 -23.13 13.69
N SER A 104 -2.05 -22.52 14.68
CA SER A 104 -2.35 -22.75 16.10
C SER A 104 -3.78 -22.34 16.47
N TYR A 105 -4.28 -21.21 15.96
CA TYR A 105 -5.65 -20.78 16.19
C TYR A 105 -6.69 -21.77 15.64
N PHE A 106 -6.40 -22.44 14.52
CA PHE A 106 -7.22 -23.50 13.92
C PHE A 106 -6.75 -24.92 14.30
N ALA A 107 -6.30 -25.10 15.56
CA ALA A 107 -5.97 -26.40 16.15
C ALA A 107 -4.86 -27.19 15.42
N GLY A 108 -3.82 -26.49 14.96
CA GLY A 108 -2.68 -27.09 14.26
C GLY A 108 -2.98 -27.43 12.81
N ALA A 109 -3.80 -26.61 12.14
CA ALA A 109 -4.16 -26.82 10.74
C ALA A 109 -2.89 -26.94 9.85
N PRO A 110 -2.88 -27.86 8.85
CA PRO A 110 -1.73 -28.03 7.97
C PRO A 110 -1.33 -26.73 7.27
N MET A 111 -0.04 -26.47 7.20
CA MET A 111 0.52 -25.31 6.51
C MET A 111 1.23 -25.74 5.23
N LEU A 112 0.99 -25.00 4.16
CA LEU A 112 1.68 -25.16 2.88
C LEU A 112 2.40 -23.85 2.56
N HIS A 113 3.72 -23.89 2.37
CA HIS A 113 4.49 -22.75 1.93
C HIS A 113 4.71 -22.82 0.42
N ILE A 114 4.21 -21.83 -0.31
CA ILE A 114 4.44 -21.66 -1.73
C ILE A 114 5.59 -20.65 -1.88
N PRO A 115 6.75 -21.05 -2.44
CA PRO A 115 7.85 -20.11 -2.61
C PRO A 115 7.46 -19.03 -3.61
N GLY A 116 7.61 -17.77 -3.21
CA GLY A 116 7.46 -16.64 -4.12
C GLY A 116 8.68 -16.51 -5.03
N PHE A 117 8.45 -16.18 -6.30
CA PHE A 117 9.51 -15.76 -7.21
C PHE A 117 9.49 -14.23 -7.27
N THR A 118 10.36 -13.59 -6.50
CA THR A 118 10.67 -12.18 -6.69
C THR A 118 12.03 -12.05 -7.36
N TYR A 119 12.16 -11.09 -8.26
CA TYR A 119 13.48 -10.67 -8.69
C TYR A 119 14.19 -9.99 -7.51
N PRO A 120 15.52 -10.11 -7.39
CA PRO A 120 16.25 -9.46 -6.31
C PRO A 120 16.02 -7.94 -6.35
N VAL A 121 15.44 -7.40 -5.28
CA VAL A 121 15.20 -5.96 -5.11
C VAL A 121 16.33 -5.39 -4.26
N ARG A 122 17.03 -4.39 -4.78
CA ARG A 122 18.07 -3.68 -4.03
C ARG A 122 17.41 -2.58 -3.18
N VAL A 123 17.60 -2.66 -1.86
CA VAL A 123 17.07 -1.69 -0.91
C VAL A 123 18.07 -0.56 -0.70
N HIS A 124 17.59 0.68 -0.69
CA HIS A 124 18.36 1.88 -0.42
C HIS A 124 17.68 2.66 0.69
N TYR A 125 18.44 3.00 1.74
CA TYR A 125 17.98 3.86 2.83
C TYR A 125 18.30 5.33 2.54
N LEU A 126 17.78 6.22 3.39
CA LEU A 126 17.85 7.67 3.19
C LEU A 126 19.27 8.17 2.92
N GLU A 127 20.24 7.72 3.70
CA GLU A 127 21.66 8.07 3.57
C GLU A 127 22.21 7.71 2.19
N THR A 128 21.87 6.53 1.67
CA THR A 128 22.28 6.08 0.34
C THR A 128 21.61 6.90 -0.76
N ILE A 129 20.33 7.24 -0.58
CA ILE A 129 19.57 8.05 -1.53
C ILE A 129 20.14 9.47 -1.63
N LEU A 130 20.44 10.10 -0.50
CA LEU A 130 21.06 11.44 -0.47
C LEU A 130 22.42 11.43 -1.17
N ASP A 131 23.23 10.40 -0.93
CA ASP A 131 24.54 10.27 -1.55
C ASP A 131 24.46 10.06 -3.08
N MET A 132 23.56 9.18 -3.53
CA MET A 132 23.38 8.86 -4.96
C MET A 132 22.75 10.00 -5.77
N THR A 133 21.80 10.71 -5.17
CA THR A 133 21.12 11.84 -5.83
C THR A 133 21.92 13.12 -5.75
N GLY A 134 22.79 13.26 -4.74
CA GLY A 134 23.45 14.52 -4.39
C GLY A 134 22.48 15.55 -3.79
N HIS A 135 21.26 15.14 -3.43
CA HIS A 135 20.28 16.02 -2.81
C HIS A 135 20.76 16.44 -1.43
N ARG A 136 20.70 17.74 -1.14
CA ARG A 136 21.09 18.29 0.16
C ARG A 136 19.86 18.64 0.97
N LEU A 137 19.74 18.06 2.16
CA LEU A 137 18.72 18.45 3.12
C LEU A 137 19.20 19.66 3.91
N THR A 138 18.32 20.63 4.06
CA THR A 138 18.52 21.84 4.85
C THR A 138 17.27 22.08 5.69
N MET A 139 17.36 22.92 6.73
CA MET A 139 16.21 23.25 7.57
C MET A 139 15.06 23.93 6.80
N TYR A 140 15.31 24.46 5.60
CA TYR A 140 14.35 25.28 4.85
C TYR A 140 13.75 24.59 3.62
N ASN A 141 14.34 23.49 3.14
CA ASN A 141 13.87 22.78 1.93
C ASN A 141 13.14 21.46 2.25
N GLN A 142 12.80 21.22 3.51
CA GLN A 142 12.00 20.08 3.97
C GLN A 142 10.58 20.52 4.36
N ILE A 143 10.03 21.44 3.58
CA ILE A 143 8.67 21.94 3.72
C ILE A 143 7.86 21.30 2.62
N ASP A 144 6.92 20.45 3.00
CA ASP A 144 5.94 19.87 2.08
C ASP A 144 4.91 20.96 1.73
N ASP A 145 4.93 21.45 0.49
CA ASP A 145 4.01 22.51 0.06
C ASP A 145 2.63 21.93 -0.29
N PHE A 146 1.70 22.08 0.65
CA PHE A 146 0.29 21.70 0.47
C PHE A 146 -0.54 22.83 -0.17
N GLY A 147 0.06 23.97 -0.50
CA GLY A 147 -0.63 25.19 -0.93
C GLY A 147 -1.19 26.02 0.24
N LYS A 148 -1.30 27.34 0.01
CA LYS A 148 -1.65 28.35 1.03
C LYS A 148 -2.99 28.10 1.73
N GLU A 149 -3.98 27.55 1.03
CA GLU A 149 -5.33 27.30 1.59
C GLU A 149 -5.41 26.03 2.46
N LYS A 150 -4.55 25.03 2.22
CA LYS A 150 -4.59 23.75 2.93
C LYS A 150 -3.61 23.66 4.10
N ALA A 151 -2.53 24.44 4.08
CA ALA A 151 -1.56 24.54 5.18
C ALA A 151 -2.22 24.91 6.53
N TRP A 152 -3.21 25.81 6.52
CA TRP A 152 -3.98 26.21 7.70
C TRP A 152 -4.74 25.04 8.36
N LYS A 153 -5.23 24.08 7.57
CA LYS A 153 -5.97 22.92 8.09
C LYS A 153 -5.05 21.93 8.82
N MET A 154 -3.85 21.68 8.28
CA MET A 154 -2.86 20.80 8.93
C MET A 154 -2.21 21.44 10.16
N GLN A 155 -2.02 22.76 10.16
CA GLN A 155 -1.45 23.48 11.31
C GLN A 155 -2.33 23.38 12.56
N LYS A 156 -3.66 23.26 12.39
CA LYS A 156 -4.61 23.03 13.48
C LYS A 156 -4.52 21.62 14.09
N GLN A 157 -4.13 20.62 13.29
CA GLN A 157 -3.86 19.25 13.75
C GLN A 157 -2.46 19.09 14.37
N ALA A 158 -1.48 19.88 13.93
CA ALA A 158 -0.11 19.83 14.44
C ALA A 158 0.05 20.40 15.87
N LEU A 159 -0.84 21.31 16.30
CA LEU A 159 -0.75 22.04 17.58
C LEU A 159 -0.83 21.16 18.86
N ARG A 160 -0.99 19.84 18.73
CA ARG A 160 -1.07 18.89 19.87
C ARG A 160 -0.25 17.61 19.68
N LYS A 161 0.82 17.62 18.88
CA LYS A 161 1.66 16.42 18.73
C LYS A 161 2.73 16.35 19.80
N ARG A 162 2.50 15.54 20.84
CA ARG A 162 3.57 15.04 21.71
C ARG A 162 4.52 14.18 20.85
N LYS A 163 5.83 14.41 20.94
CA LYS A 163 6.84 13.61 20.20
C LYS A 163 6.54 12.11 20.39
N SER A 164 6.36 11.39 19.29
CA SER A 164 6.14 9.95 19.30
C SER A 164 7.39 9.24 19.83
N LYS A 165 7.21 8.12 20.54
CA LYS A 165 8.33 7.26 20.99
C LYS A 165 9.20 6.80 19.81
N ILE A 166 8.61 6.60 18.63
CA ILE A 166 9.33 6.21 17.42
C ILE A 166 10.23 7.35 16.94
N VAL A 167 9.73 8.58 16.93
CA VAL A 167 10.53 9.75 16.51
C VAL A 167 11.76 9.91 17.40
N SER A 168 11.59 9.80 18.72
CA SER A 168 12.72 9.81 19.67
C SER A 168 13.72 8.70 19.39
N ALA A 169 13.24 7.46 19.20
CA ALA A 169 14.12 6.32 18.93
C ALA A 169 14.89 6.46 17.61
N VAL A 170 14.29 7.09 16.60
CA VAL A 170 14.96 7.36 15.32
C VAL A 170 15.99 8.48 15.47
N GLU A 171 15.68 9.56 16.18
CA GLU A 171 16.65 10.62 16.51
C GLU A 171 17.87 10.02 17.24
N ASP A 172 17.64 9.16 18.24
CA ASP A 172 18.71 8.47 18.98
C ASP A 172 19.53 7.52 18.07
N ALA A 173 18.87 6.78 17.18
CA ALA A 173 19.55 5.92 16.22
C ALA A 173 20.43 6.71 15.23
N LEU A 174 19.95 7.85 14.75
CA LEU A 174 20.73 8.74 13.86
C LEU A 174 21.95 9.34 14.57
N HIS A 175 21.82 9.67 15.86
CA HIS A 175 22.93 10.18 16.65
C HIS A 175 24.00 9.13 16.94
N THR A 176 23.63 7.84 16.98
CA THR A 176 24.55 6.73 17.29
C THR A 176 25.11 6.03 16.06
N ALA A 177 24.47 6.18 14.90
CA ALA A 177 24.89 5.56 13.66
C ALA A 177 26.20 6.15 13.12
N ASP A 178 27.06 5.27 12.57
CA ASP A 178 28.30 5.68 11.91
C ASP A 178 28.07 5.80 10.40
N PHE A 179 28.11 7.04 9.89
CA PHE A 179 27.94 7.36 8.46
C PHE A 179 29.26 7.75 7.77
N ARG A 180 30.43 7.39 8.33
CA ARG A 180 31.74 7.78 7.79
C ARG A 180 32.00 7.32 6.35
N GLU A 181 31.32 6.26 5.90
CA GLU A 181 31.39 5.78 4.52
C GLU A 181 30.72 6.69 3.50
N TYR A 182 29.86 7.62 3.95
CA TYR A 182 29.13 8.56 3.09
C TYR A 182 29.82 9.93 2.99
N ASN A 183 29.53 10.64 1.90
CA ASN A 183 30.10 11.96 1.64
C ASN A 183 29.75 12.95 2.76
N LEU A 184 30.60 13.98 2.93
CA LEU A 184 30.40 15.02 3.96
C LEU A 184 29.02 15.70 3.80
N SER A 185 28.61 15.99 2.57
CA SER A 185 27.30 16.60 2.27
C SER A 185 26.12 15.73 2.68
N THR A 186 26.27 14.40 2.57
CA THR A 186 25.26 13.42 2.97
C THR A 186 25.12 13.42 4.48
N ARG A 187 26.24 13.40 5.20
CA ARG A 187 26.27 13.49 6.68
C ARG A 187 25.67 14.79 7.20
N GLU A 188 26.02 15.92 6.58
CA GLU A 188 25.41 17.22 6.90
C GLU A 188 23.89 17.19 6.67
N SER A 189 23.44 16.62 5.56
CA SER A 189 22.02 16.49 5.24
C SER A 189 21.26 15.66 6.28
N LEU A 190 21.83 14.54 6.73
CA LEU A 190 21.22 13.69 7.76
C LEU A 190 21.04 14.42 9.09
N THR A 191 21.96 15.33 9.45
CA THR A 191 21.84 16.13 10.68
C THR A 191 20.69 17.14 10.63
N CYS A 192 20.28 17.53 9.42
CA CYS A 192 19.16 18.45 9.19
C CYS A 192 17.83 17.72 8.95
N TRP A 193 17.83 16.38 8.88
CA TRP A 193 16.64 15.63 8.47
C TRP A 193 15.47 15.83 9.43
N ASN A 194 14.30 16.14 8.88
CA ASN A 194 13.08 16.34 9.63
C ASN A 194 12.17 15.11 9.56
N PRO A 195 12.01 14.33 10.65
CA PRO A 195 11.19 13.13 10.66
C PRO A 195 9.68 13.40 10.53
N ASP A 196 9.20 14.64 10.67
CA ASP A 196 7.78 14.96 10.49
C ASP A 196 7.42 15.21 9.02
N SER A 197 8.38 15.61 8.18
CA SER A 197 8.16 15.84 6.74
C SER A 197 7.95 14.53 5.97
N ILE A 198 7.17 14.58 4.90
CA ILE A 198 7.05 13.51 3.89
C ILE A 198 8.23 13.56 2.92
N GLY A 199 8.71 14.77 2.60
CA GLY A 199 9.92 14.99 1.80
C GLY A 199 9.64 15.18 0.32
N PHE A 200 8.64 16.00 -0.06
CA PHE A 200 8.26 16.21 -1.47
C PHE A 200 9.45 16.56 -2.37
N ASN A 201 10.31 17.47 -1.92
CA ASN A 201 11.51 17.88 -2.66
C ASN A 201 12.53 16.75 -2.83
N LEU A 202 12.65 15.88 -1.83
CA LEU A 202 13.52 14.71 -1.91
C LEU A 202 12.92 13.68 -2.89
N ILE A 203 11.62 13.43 -2.83
CA ILE A 203 10.91 12.53 -3.75
C ILE A 203 11.06 13.03 -5.19
N GLU A 204 10.83 14.32 -5.46
CA GLU A 204 11.06 14.92 -6.78
C GLU A 204 12.51 14.68 -7.25
N SER A 205 13.49 14.94 -6.39
CA SER A 205 14.91 14.75 -6.72
C SER A 205 15.26 13.28 -7.05
N VAL A 206 14.69 12.34 -6.30
CA VAL A 206 14.79 10.90 -6.56
C VAL A 206 14.16 10.54 -7.90
N LEU A 207 12.96 11.04 -8.19
CA LEU A 207 12.28 10.79 -9.47
C LEU A 207 13.07 11.36 -10.65
N VAL A 208 13.66 12.55 -10.51
CA VAL A 208 14.57 13.13 -11.52
C VAL A 208 15.79 12.24 -11.73
N HIS A 209 16.43 11.78 -10.64
CA HIS A 209 17.57 10.86 -10.72
C HIS A 209 17.19 9.56 -11.44
N ILE A 210 16.06 8.95 -11.08
CA ILE A 210 15.54 7.73 -11.69
C ILE A 210 15.30 7.94 -13.18
N CYS A 211 14.60 9.01 -13.57
CA CYS A 211 14.29 9.30 -14.98
C CYS A 211 15.55 9.55 -15.82
N ARG A 212 16.60 10.17 -15.25
CA ARG A 212 17.82 10.52 -15.99
C ARG A 212 18.87 9.42 -16.03
N LYS A 213 19.05 8.68 -14.93
CA LYS A 213 20.24 7.82 -14.73
C LYS A 213 19.92 6.33 -14.66
N GLN A 214 18.65 5.96 -14.50
CA GLN A 214 18.27 4.55 -14.29
C GLN A 214 17.61 3.94 -15.52
N ARG A 215 17.68 2.60 -15.60
CA ARG A 215 17.04 1.79 -16.66
C ARG A 215 15.54 2.05 -16.78
N GLN A 216 14.93 1.59 -17.87
CA GLN A 216 13.49 1.67 -18.07
C GLN A 216 12.71 0.88 -17.00
N GLY A 217 11.48 1.32 -16.77
CA GLY A 217 10.55 0.74 -15.80
C GLY A 217 9.70 1.81 -15.12
N ALA A 218 8.49 1.44 -14.72
CA ALA A 218 7.61 2.34 -13.99
C ALA A 218 8.11 2.56 -12.55
N VAL A 219 7.70 3.70 -11.98
CA VAL A 219 7.97 4.06 -10.59
C VAL A 219 6.67 4.05 -9.80
N LEU A 220 6.64 3.32 -8.69
CA LEU A 220 5.55 3.37 -7.71
C LEU A 220 6.02 4.18 -6.51
N VAL A 221 5.25 5.20 -6.11
CA VAL A 221 5.57 6.07 -4.98
C VAL A 221 4.50 5.90 -3.89
N PHE A 222 4.90 5.41 -2.72
CA PHE A 222 4.00 5.29 -1.57
C PHE A 222 3.93 6.60 -0.78
N MET A 223 2.70 7.11 -0.63
CA MET A 223 2.33 8.35 0.02
C MET A 223 1.28 8.10 1.10
N THR A 224 1.12 9.01 2.05
CA THR A 224 0.22 8.80 3.20
C THR A 224 -1.27 8.98 2.88
N GLY A 225 -1.63 9.77 1.86
CA GLY A 225 -3.03 10.05 1.55
C GLY A 225 -3.26 10.95 0.34
N TRP A 226 -4.54 11.23 0.08
CA TRP A 226 -5.02 11.95 -1.10
C TRP A 226 -4.51 13.39 -1.22
N ASP A 227 -4.47 14.14 -0.13
CA ASP A 227 -3.98 15.53 -0.15
C ASP A 227 -2.48 15.58 -0.44
N GLU A 228 -1.71 14.65 0.14
CA GLU A 228 -0.28 14.50 -0.13
C GLU A 228 -0.02 14.10 -1.58
N ILE A 229 -0.79 13.15 -2.11
CA ILE A 229 -0.70 12.70 -3.50
C ILE A 229 -0.94 13.85 -4.47
N ASN A 230 -2.01 14.63 -4.29
CA ASN A 230 -2.31 15.73 -5.22
C ASN A 230 -1.29 16.86 -5.11
N SER A 231 -0.87 17.22 -3.90
CA SER A 231 0.09 18.30 -3.72
C SER A 231 1.44 17.95 -4.34
N LEU A 232 1.93 16.72 -4.13
CA LEU A 232 3.12 16.24 -4.82
C LEU A 232 2.90 16.19 -6.34
N LYS A 233 1.75 15.70 -6.81
CA LYS A 233 1.43 15.64 -8.24
C LYS A 233 1.53 17.02 -8.89
N ASP A 234 0.94 18.04 -8.28
CA ASP A 234 0.99 19.43 -8.77
C ASP A 234 2.44 19.94 -8.84
N GLN A 235 3.25 19.66 -7.81
CA GLN A 235 4.68 19.99 -7.79
C GLN A 235 5.44 19.31 -8.93
N LEU A 236 5.25 18.00 -9.12
CA LEU A 236 5.91 17.23 -10.18
C LEU A 236 5.50 17.69 -11.58
N GLN A 237 4.23 18.09 -11.76
CA GLN A 237 3.73 18.65 -13.02
C GLN A 237 4.34 20.01 -13.36
N ALA A 238 4.74 20.79 -12.36
CA ALA A 238 5.45 22.06 -12.57
C ALA A 238 6.93 21.85 -12.95
N HIS A 239 7.51 20.67 -12.68
CA HIS A 239 8.91 20.40 -12.97
C HIS A 239 9.16 20.13 -14.46
N PRO A 240 10.15 20.77 -15.12
CA PRO A 240 10.33 20.71 -16.59
C PRO A 240 10.48 19.30 -17.19
N LEU A 241 11.07 18.37 -16.44
CA LEU A 241 11.23 16.98 -16.89
C LEU A 241 10.04 16.09 -16.49
N LEU A 242 9.49 16.28 -15.30
CA LEU A 242 8.52 15.34 -14.71
C LEU A 242 7.09 15.70 -15.10
N GLY A 243 6.86 16.96 -15.50
CA GLY A 243 5.62 17.45 -16.07
C GLY A 243 5.54 17.35 -17.60
N ASP A 244 6.61 16.94 -18.29
CA ASP A 244 6.57 16.76 -19.75
C ASP A 244 5.81 15.47 -20.11
N PRO A 245 4.62 15.56 -20.73
CA PRO A 245 3.80 14.39 -21.05
C PRO A 245 4.46 13.46 -22.08
N ASN A 246 5.44 13.95 -22.86
CA ASN A 246 6.20 13.13 -23.80
C ASN A 246 7.32 12.33 -23.12
N LYS A 247 7.54 12.56 -21.82
CA LYS A 247 8.58 11.89 -21.03
C LYS A 247 8.02 11.13 -19.84
N VAL A 248 6.96 11.64 -19.22
CA VAL A 248 6.39 11.10 -17.99
C VAL A 248 4.87 11.03 -18.07
N LEU A 249 4.33 9.85 -17.73
CA LEU A 249 2.90 9.64 -17.48
C LEU A 249 2.68 9.60 -15.96
N LEU A 250 2.13 10.67 -15.39
CA LEU A 250 1.91 10.80 -13.95
C LEU A 250 0.47 10.44 -13.55
N LEU A 251 0.33 9.37 -12.77
CA LEU A 251 -0.95 8.82 -12.33
C LEU A 251 -1.06 8.85 -10.81
N ALA A 252 -2.30 8.94 -10.32
CA ALA A 252 -2.63 8.81 -8.91
C ALA A 252 -3.42 7.52 -8.69
N CYS A 253 -3.27 6.88 -7.53
CA CYS A 253 -4.04 5.72 -7.13
C CYS A 253 -4.45 5.83 -5.65
N HIS A 254 -5.75 5.96 -5.39
CA HIS A 254 -6.29 6.09 -4.03
C HIS A 254 -7.69 5.47 -3.96
N GLY A 255 -8.05 4.92 -2.80
CA GLY A 255 -9.31 4.16 -2.63
C GLY A 255 -10.59 4.96 -2.85
N SER A 256 -10.54 6.29 -2.76
CA SER A 256 -11.67 7.18 -3.07
C SER A 256 -11.78 7.55 -4.56
N MET A 257 -10.84 7.14 -5.40
CA MET A 257 -10.89 7.44 -6.84
C MET A 257 -11.91 6.57 -7.57
N PRO A 258 -12.50 7.07 -8.68
CA PRO A 258 -13.30 6.25 -9.57
C PRO A 258 -12.50 5.05 -10.11
N SER A 259 -13.15 3.90 -10.23
CA SER A 259 -12.52 2.67 -10.73
C SER A 259 -11.98 2.79 -12.15
N SER A 260 -12.57 3.65 -12.99
CA SER A 260 -12.07 3.97 -14.33
C SER A 260 -10.69 4.62 -14.31
N GLU A 261 -10.43 5.52 -13.35
CA GLU A 261 -9.13 6.19 -13.23
C GLU A 261 -8.08 5.25 -12.62
N GLN A 262 -8.45 4.46 -11.62
CA GLN A 262 -7.56 3.44 -11.06
C GLN A 262 -7.13 2.42 -12.11
N ARG A 263 -7.97 2.13 -13.12
CA ARG A 263 -7.64 1.18 -14.18
C ARG A 263 -6.48 1.66 -15.07
N LEU A 264 -6.26 2.97 -15.19
CA LEU A 264 -5.20 3.53 -16.05
C LEU A 264 -3.79 3.11 -15.60
N ILE A 265 -3.61 2.78 -14.31
CA ILE A 265 -2.30 2.37 -13.78
C ILE A 265 -1.82 1.04 -14.36
N PHE A 266 -2.73 0.19 -14.86
CA PHE A 266 -2.41 -1.11 -15.43
C PHE A 266 -1.98 -1.03 -16.90
N ASP A 267 -2.27 0.08 -17.57
CA ASP A 267 -1.94 0.25 -18.98
C ASP A 267 -0.44 0.52 -19.14
N LYS A 268 0.13 -0.01 -20.22
CA LYS A 268 1.53 0.25 -20.58
C LYS A 268 1.63 1.64 -21.19
N PRO A 269 2.56 2.50 -20.74
CA PRO A 269 2.77 3.81 -21.37
C PRO A 269 3.33 3.67 -22.80
N GLU A 270 3.25 4.74 -23.57
CA GLU A 270 3.91 4.85 -24.87
C GLU A 270 5.43 4.66 -24.77
N ASP A 271 6.06 4.20 -25.86
CA ASP A 271 7.49 3.94 -25.88
C ASP A 271 8.29 5.23 -25.61
N GLY A 272 9.20 5.17 -24.64
CA GLY A 272 10.00 6.31 -24.21
C GLY A 272 9.34 7.18 -23.13
N VAL A 273 8.06 6.93 -22.79
CA VAL A 273 7.37 7.58 -21.67
C VAL A 273 7.49 6.73 -20.41
N ARG A 274 7.93 7.34 -19.30
CA ARG A 274 8.01 6.68 -18.01
C ARG A 274 6.73 6.87 -17.21
N LYS A 275 6.09 5.77 -16.81
CA LYS A 275 4.94 5.82 -15.90
C LYS A 275 5.41 6.03 -14.46
N ILE A 276 4.81 6.99 -13.76
CA ILE A 276 4.99 7.25 -12.33
C ILE A 276 3.60 7.20 -11.68
N VAL A 277 3.44 6.33 -10.68
CA VAL A 277 2.17 6.13 -9.96
C VAL A 277 2.35 6.56 -8.52
N LEU A 278 1.60 7.58 -8.09
CA LEU A 278 1.53 8.02 -6.70
C LEU A 278 0.38 7.31 -6.01
N ALA A 279 0.65 6.48 -5.00
CA ALA A 279 -0.33 5.61 -4.38
C ALA A 279 -0.26 5.64 -2.85
N THR A 280 -1.34 5.24 -2.18
CA THR A 280 -1.29 4.87 -0.76
C THR A 280 -0.95 3.39 -0.60
N ASN A 281 -0.87 2.92 0.65
CA ASN A 281 -0.75 1.50 1.01
C ASN A 281 -1.82 0.59 0.38
N MET A 282 -2.88 1.11 -0.27
CA MET A 282 -3.78 0.30 -1.08
C MET A 282 -3.02 -0.43 -2.22
N ALA A 283 -1.91 0.12 -2.72
CA ALA A 283 -1.09 -0.52 -3.73
C ALA A 283 -0.08 -1.54 -3.17
N GLU A 284 0.00 -1.71 -1.85
CA GLU A 284 0.86 -2.69 -1.17
C GLU A 284 0.31 -4.11 -1.34
N THR A 285 -1.00 -4.28 -1.18
CA THR A 285 -1.66 -5.60 -1.19
C THR A 285 -2.65 -5.76 -2.35
N SER A 286 -3.44 -4.73 -2.62
CA SER A 286 -4.66 -4.88 -3.44
C SER A 286 -4.43 -4.67 -4.94
N ILE A 287 -3.24 -4.23 -5.35
CA ILE A 287 -2.96 -3.81 -6.74
C ILE A 287 -1.56 -4.26 -7.17
N THR A 288 -1.48 -5.02 -8.25
CA THR A 288 -0.21 -5.41 -8.88
C THR A 288 -0.02 -4.68 -10.22
N ILE A 289 1.00 -3.82 -10.29
CA ILE A 289 1.36 -3.09 -11.51
C ILE A 289 2.58 -3.78 -12.14
N ASN A 290 2.36 -4.44 -13.29
CA ASN A 290 3.32 -5.39 -13.86
C ASN A 290 4.66 -4.77 -14.31
N ASP A 291 4.69 -3.49 -14.65
CA ASP A 291 5.87 -2.81 -15.22
C ASP A 291 6.64 -1.97 -14.19
N VAL A 292 6.34 -2.09 -12.90
CA VAL A 292 7.09 -1.42 -11.82
C VAL A 292 8.47 -2.03 -11.67
N VAL A 293 9.49 -1.16 -11.67
CA VAL A 293 10.91 -1.53 -11.48
C VAL A 293 11.52 -0.74 -10.31
N PHE A 294 10.95 0.42 -9.99
CA PHE A 294 11.41 1.26 -8.88
C PHE A 294 10.25 1.54 -7.94
N VAL A 295 10.51 1.39 -6.64
CA VAL A 295 9.57 1.76 -5.58
C VAL A 295 10.23 2.86 -4.74
N VAL A 296 9.50 3.94 -4.50
CA VAL A 296 9.90 5.03 -3.60
C VAL A 296 8.91 5.06 -2.45
N ASP A 297 9.38 4.70 -1.26
CA ASP A 297 8.54 4.67 -0.06
C ASP A 297 8.89 5.85 0.86
N CYS A 298 7.89 6.68 1.20
CA CYS A 298 8.08 7.77 2.15
C CYS A 298 8.19 7.30 3.61
N GLY A 299 7.99 6.00 3.86
CA GLY A 299 8.11 5.36 5.17
C GLY A 299 6.93 5.63 6.10
N LYS A 300 5.85 6.24 5.60
CA LYS A 300 4.68 6.62 6.38
C LYS A 300 3.39 6.20 5.70
N ALA A 301 2.42 5.79 6.53
CA ALA A 301 1.05 5.52 6.09
C ALA A 301 0.06 6.13 7.09
N LYS A 302 -1.19 6.33 6.65
CA LYS A 302 -2.28 6.72 7.55
C LYS A 302 -2.87 5.46 8.18
N GLU A 303 -2.74 5.33 9.50
CA GLU A 303 -3.31 4.22 10.26
C GLU A 303 -4.52 4.66 11.07
N THR A 304 -5.54 3.79 11.13
CA THR A 304 -6.70 4.03 11.97
C THR A 304 -6.31 3.77 13.42
N SER A 305 -6.49 4.78 14.26
CA SER A 305 -6.20 4.76 15.69
C SER A 305 -7.45 5.19 16.46
N TYR A 306 -7.45 4.96 17.77
CA TYR A 306 -8.57 5.30 18.64
C TYR A 306 -8.09 6.10 19.85
N ASP A 307 -8.55 7.34 19.96
CA ASP A 307 -8.31 8.16 21.14
C ASP A 307 -9.35 7.80 22.21
N ALA A 308 -8.95 6.93 23.14
CA ALA A 308 -9.82 6.46 24.23
C ALA A 308 -10.25 7.58 25.19
N LEU A 309 -9.48 8.67 25.32
CA LEU A 309 -9.83 9.79 26.20
C LEU A 309 -10.94 10.64 25.59
N ASN A 310 -10.90 10.81 24.26
CA ASN A 310 -11.88 11.62 23.52
C ASN A 310 -12.96 10.79 22.82
N ASN A 311 -12.96 9.46 23.01
CA ASN A 311 -13.92 8.52 22.39
C ASN A 311 -14.04 8.73 20.87
N THR A 312 -12.92 9.04 20.21
CA THR A 312 -12.89 9.50 18.82
C THR A 312 -11.97 8.63 17.97
N PRO A 313 -12.47 8.00 16.88
CA PRO A 313 -11.61 7.35 15.90
C PRO A 313 -10.79 8.42 15.16
N CYS A 314 -9.51 8.18 14.98
CA CYS A 314 -8.58 9.10 14.33
C CYS A 314 -7.84 8.36 13.22
N LEU A 315 -7.60 9.04 12.10
CA LEU A 315 -6.73 8.55 11.04
C LEU A 315 -5.46 9.40 11.07
N LEU A 316 -4.36 8.84 11.57
CA LEU A 316 -3.13 9.58 11.82
C LEU A 316 -1.99 9.03 10.99
N PRO A 317 -1.11 9.89 10.46
CA PRO A 317 0.13 9.44 9.84
C PRO A 317 1.06 8.81 10.89
N SER A 318 1.50 7.59 10.63
CA SER A 318 2.48 6.84 11.44
C SER A 318 3.58 6.28 10.54
N TRP A 319 4.70 5.90 11.16
CA TRP A 319 5.77 5.18 10.47
C TRP A 319 5.31 3.75 10.17
N ILE A 320 5.61 3.27 8.97
CA ILE A 320 5.22 1.93 8.55
C ILE A 320 5.97 0.85 9.35
N SER A 321 5.38 -0.33 9.41
CA SER A 321 6.01 -1.50 10.01
C SER A 321 7.13 -2.05 9.11
N LYS A 322 8.02 -2.87 9.70
CA LYS A 322 9.00 -3.65 8.91
C LYS A 322 8.34 -4.68 7.98
N ALA A 323 7.11 -5.09 8.27
CA ALA A 323 6.37 -6.00 7.39
C ALA A 323 5.92 -5.25 6.14
N SER A 324 5.34 -4.05 6.30
CA SER A 324 4.93 -3.20 5.18
C SER A 324 6.09 -2.74 4.33
N ALA A 325 7.23 -2.37 4.93
CA ALA A 325 8.44 -2.00 4.17
C ALA A 325 9.04 -3.15 3.35
N ARG A 326 8.67 -4.42 3.64
CA ARG A 326 9.14 -5.60 2.89
C ARG A 326 8.18 -6.01 1.78
N GLN A 327 6.93 -5.55 1.84
CA GLN A 327 5.87 -5.88 0.91
C GLN A 327 6.01 -5.04 -0.36
#